data_AF-A0A4V5TMH7-F1
#
_entry.id   AF-A0A4V5TMH7-F1
#
_cell.length_a   1.000
_cell.length_b   1.000
_cell.length_c   1.000
_cell.angle_alpha   90.00
_cell.angle_beta   90.00
_cell.angle_gamma   90.00
#
_symmetry.space_group_name_H-M   'P 1'
#
loop_
_entity.id
_entity.type
_entity.pdbx_description
1 polymer ?
#
loop_
_entity_poly.entity_id
_entity_poly.type
_entity_poly.pdbx_seq_one_letter_code
_entity_poly.pdbx_strand_id
1 'polypeptide(L)'
;MSAMILGGFLFFSISIGGTIAWVFSKLFQHTAQGLSLLCGGFLVGLLILDIIPSSFQMYKSFGIILGILIGYLVFQLLSSLFHPTNYQNPSVSLLAIAMVIHTIPICLTVGNLLGNSALSITITASIILHHLPEGFALTTAFLSQSEKLWKLFIYFIGFSIFFIIFILIGQYWDLTIRAQGILMGLSIGLIGTASISEFILHHVQTVTCKAFLTYILLGYLLSYMFHVLAG
;
A
#
# COMPACT_ATOMS: atom_id res chain seq x y z
N MET A 1 14.31 14.48 9.74
CA MET A 1 13.18 13.84 10.45
C MET A 1 13.66 12.51 11.01
N SER A 2 13.29 12.11 12.23
CA SER A 2 13.72 10.81 12.80
C SER A 2 12.79 9.67 12.36
N ALA A 3 13.30 8.43 12.39
CA ALA A 3 12.49 7.24 12.09
C ALA A 3 11.24 7.13 12.97
N MET A 4 11.31 7.56 14.24
CA MET A 4 10.16 7.56 15.16
C MET A 4 9.08 8.56 14.74
N ILE A 5 9.47 9.76 14.29
CA ILE A 5 8.52 10.77 13.81
C ILE A 5 7.83 10.27 12.54
N LEU A 6 8.59 9.70 11.60
CA LEU A 6 8.02 9.11 10.39
C LEU A 6 7.07 7.96 10.72
N GLY A 7 7.46 7.03 11.59
CA GLY A 7 6.59 5.95 12.04
C GLY A 7 5.28 6.42 12.65
N GLY A 8 5.30 7.55 13.38
CA GLY A 8 4.10 8.22 13.86
C GLY A 8 3.22 8.75 12.73
N PHE A 9 3.79 9.40 11.72
CA PHE A 9 3.03 9.80 10.52
C PHE A 9 2.44 8.61 9.76
N LEU A 10 3.20 7.51 9.64
CA LEU A 10 2.70 6.28 9.00
C LEU A 10 1.54 5.66 9.79
N PHE A 11 1.61 5.68 11.13
CA PHE A 11 0.49 5.27 11.99
C PHE A 11 -0.77 6.10 11.75
N PHE A 12 -0.62 7.43 11.66
CA PHE A 12 -1.76 8.30 11.36
C PHE A 12 -2.29 8.04 9.95
N SER A 13 -1.42 7.79 8.98
CA SER A 13 -1.83 7.48 7.61
C SER A 13 -2.70 6.22 7.51
N ILE A 14 -2.22 5.08 8.03
CA ILE A 14 -3.01 3.83 8.05
C ILE A 14 -4.30 4.01 8.86
N SER A 15 -4.28 4.80 9.95
CA SER A 15 -5.47 5.06 10.76
C SER A 15 -6.51 5.91 10.03
N ILE A 16 -6.08 6.95 9.31
CA ILE A 16 -6.93 7.81 8.48
C ILE A 16 -7.53 6.97 7.35
N GLY A 17 -6.72 6.14 6.69
CA GLY A 17 -7.18 5.25 5.63
C GLY A 17 -8.21 4.23 6.12
N GLY A 18 -8.01 3.67 7.30
CA GLY A 18 -9.01 2.81 7.92
C GLY A 18 -10.29 3.54 8.29
N THR A 19 -10.19 4.77 8.78
CA THR A 19 -11.36 5.62 9.05
C THR A 19 -12.15 5.90 7.77
N ILE A 20 -11.45 6.20 6.67
CA ILE A 20 -12.07 6.42 5.36
C ILE A 20 -12.81 5.16 4.89
N ALA A 21 -12.17 3.98 4.97
CA ALA A 21 -12.85 2.71 4.64
C ALA A 21 -14.09 2.47 5.49
N TRP A 22 -14.02 2.75 6.79
CA TRP A 22 -15.17 2.62 7.68
C TRP A 22 -16.32 3.57 7.30
N VAL A 23 -16.03 4.83 6.98
CA VAL A 23 -17.05 5.79 6.50
C VAL A 23 -17.69 5.31 5.19
N PHE A 24 -16.88 4.91 4.21
CA PHE A 24 -17.39 4.39 2.94
C PHE A 24 -18.17 3.08 3.11
N SER A 25 -17.81 2.24 4.08
CA SER A 25 -18.55 1.02 4.37
C SER A 25 -19.97 1.31 4.81
N LYS A 26 -20.20 2.37 5.60
CA LYS A 26 -21.54 2.81 5.98
C LYS A 26 -22.32 3.40 4.81
N LEU A 27 -21.64 4.18 3.96
CA LEU A 27 -22.28 4.79 2.78
C LEU A 27 -22.75 3.75 1.76
N PHE A 28 -21.97 2.67 1.59
CA PHE A 28 -22.22 1.62 0.61
C PHE A 28 -22.79 0.33 1.20
N GLN A 29 -23.51 0.42 2.33
CA GLN A 29 -24.22 -0.72 2.94
C GLN A 29 -23.33 -1.97 3.16
N HIS A 30 -22.06 -1.75 3.52
CA HIS A 30 -21.08 -2.79 3.83
C HIS A 30 -20.78 -3.78 2.69
N THR A 31 -20.90 -3.37 1.42
CA THR A 31 -20.48 -4.24 0.30
C THR A 31 -18.96 -4.42 0.27
N ALA A 32 -18.46 -5.56 0.75
CA ALA A 32 -17.03 -5.88 0.77
C ALA A 32 -16.39 -5.81 -0.63
N GLN A 33 -17.11 -6.26 -1.66
CA GLN A 33 -16.68 -6.20 -3.07
C GLN A 33 -16.49 -4.75 -3.56
N GLY A 34 -17.44 -3.86 -3.23
CA GLY A 34 -17.37 -2.45 -3.61
C GLY A 34 -16.22 -1.71 -2.93
N LEU A 35 -16.00 -1.99 -1.63
CA LEU A 35 -14.86 -1.45 -0.90
C LEU A 35 -13.53 -1.98 -1.45
N SER A 36 -13.45 -3.26 -1.81
CA SER A 36 -12.26 -3.85 -2.43
C SER A 36 -11.93 -3.17 -3.78
N LEU A 37 -12.92 -2.99 -4.65
CA LEU A 37 -12.76 -2.29 -5.93
C LEU A 37 -12.36 -0.82 -5.76
N LEU A 38 -12.94 -0.12 -4.79
CA LEU A 38 -12.58 1.24 -4.44
C LEU A 38 -11.12 1.30 -3.96
N CYS A 39 -10.70 0.38 -3.08
CA CYS A 39 -9.33 0.25 -2.61
C CYS A 39 -8.35 -0.03 -3.76
N GLY A 40 -8.71 -0.92 -4.68
CA GLY A 40 -7.90 -1.24 -5.86
C GLY A 40 -7.71 -0.02 -6.77
N GLY A 41 -8.79 0.70 -7.07
CA GLY A 41 -8.72 1.97 -7.82
C GLY A 41 -7.87 3.02 -7.09
N PHE A 42 -7.97 3.08 -5.76
CA PHE A 42 -7.23 4.01 -4.93
C PHE A 42 -5.71 3.73 -4.90
N LEU A 43 -5.31 2.46 -4.75
CA LEU A 43 -3.92 2.01 -4.81
C LEU A 43 -3.31 2.25 -6.18
N VAL A 44 -3.99 1.82 -7.25
CA VAL A 44 -3.53 1.99 -8.63
C VAL A 44 -3.40 3.47 -8.99
N GLY A 45 -4.36 4.30 -8.57
CA GLY A 45 -4.30 5.73 -8.81
C GLY A 45 -3.10 6.39 -8.13
N LEU A 46 -2.80 6.08 -6.86
CA LEU A 46 -1.62 6.64 -6.17
C LEU A 46 -0.30 6.13 -6.78
N LEU A 47 -0.26 4.87 -7.21
CA LEU A 47 0.92 4.33 -7.89
C LEU A 47 1.23 5.12 -9.17
N ILE A 48 0.23 5.34 -10.02
CA ILE A 48 0.42 6.00 -11.33
C ILE A 48 0.67 7.50 -11.16
N LEU A 49 -0.04 8.16 -10.24
CA LEU A 49 0.03 9.61 -10.08
C LEU A 49 1.27 10.07 -9.30
N ASP A 50 1.74 9.28 -8.34
CA ASP A 50 2.70 9.76 -7.35
C ASP A 50 3.94 8.88 -7.24
N ILE A 51 3.77 7.60 -6.89
CA ILE A 51 4.91 6.73 -6.53
C ILE A 51 5.77 6.39 -7.74
N ILE A 52 5.16 6.02 -8.87
CA ILE A 52 5.90 5.70 -10.09
C ILE A 52 6.65 6.95 -10.59
N PRO A 53 5.99 8.11 -10.82
CA PRO A 53 6.68 9.31 -11.26
C PRO A 53 7.81 9.76 -10.33
N SER A 54 7.56 9.84 -9.02
CA SER A 54 8.57 10.27 -8.03
C SER A 54 9.75 9.29 -7.96
N SER A 55 9.50 7.99 -8.08
CA SER A 55 10.56 6.99 -8.11
C SER A 55 11.46 7.16 -9.32
N PHE A 56 10.90 7.34 -10.52
CA PHE A 56 11.68 7.56 -11.74
C PHE A 56 12.45 8.88 -11.76
N GLN A 57 12.00 9.89 -11.01
CA GLN A 57 12.77 11.13 -10.82
C GLN A 57 13.97 10.93 -9.89
N MET A 58 13.83 10.08 -8.87
CA MET A 58 14.84 9.92 -7.82
C MET A 58 15.87 8.83 -8.10
N TYR A 59 15.45 7.72 -8.71
CA TYR A 59 16.30 6.56 -8.96
C TYR A 59 16.55 6.34 -10.45
N LYS A 60 17.59 5.55 -10.75
CA LYS A 60 17.88 5.15 -12.13
C LYS A 60 16.78 4.24 -12.66
N SER A 61 16.26 4.56 -13.83
CA SER A 61 15.16 3.85 -14.50
C SER A 61 15.40 2.34 -14.60
N PHE A 62 16.63 1.91 -14.89
CA PHE A 62 16.96 0.48 -14.98
C PHE A 62 16.75 -0.28 -13.66
N GLY A 63 17.10 0.34 -12.51
CA GLY A 63 16.91 -0.29 -11.20
C GLY A 63 15.43 -0.49 -10.88
N ILE A 64 14.60 0.51 -11.17
CA ILE A 64 13.15 0.45 -10.95
C ILE A 64 12.52 -0.63 -11.84
N ILE A 65 12.82 -0.65 -13.14
CA ILE A 65 12.25 -1.63 -14.08
C ILE A 65 12.62 -3.06 -13.67
N LEU A 66 13.89 -3.29 -13.31
CA LEU A 66 14.34 -4.59 -12.80
C LEU A 66 13.61 -4.95 -11.50
N GLY A 67 13.48 -3.99 -10.59
CA GLY A 67 12.74 -4.16 -9.34
C GLY A 67 11.28 -4.56 -9.58
N ILE A 68 10.57 -3.87 -10.48
CA ILE A 68 9.16 -4.17 -10.82
C ILE A 68 9.03 -5.61 -11.34
N LEU A 69 9.93 -6.03 -12.22
CA LEU A 69 9.95 -7.41 -12.73
C LEU A 69 10.15 -8.43 -11.60
N ILE A 70 11.11 -8.18 -10.70
CA ILE A 70 11.35 -9.04 -9.54
C ILE A 70 10.11 -9.04 -8.64
N GLY A 71 9.48 -7.89 -8.41
CA GLY A 71 8.29 -7.74 -7.58
C GLY A 71 7.12 -8.57 -8.11
N TYR A 72 6.90 -8.54 -9.42
CA TYR A 72 5.91 -9.40 -10.07
C TYR A 72 6.21 -10.89 -9.88
N LEU A 73 7.45 -11.33 -10.07
CA LEU A 73 7.83 -12.73 -9.86
C LEU A 73 7.67 -13.17 -8.40
N VAL A 74 8.07 -12.31 -7.45
CA VAL A 74 7.88 -12.55 -6.03
C VAL A 74 6.39 -12.60 -5.68
N PHE A 75 5.57 -11.72 -6.26
CA PHE A 75 4.11 -11.77 -6.08
C PHE A 75 3.54 -13.11 -6.56
N GLN A 76 3.93 -13.60 -7.74
CA GLN A 76 3.46 -14.90 -8.23
C GLN A 76 3.86 -16.05 -7.28
N LEU A 77 5.10 -16.03 -6.77
CA LEU A 77 5.55 -17.01 -5.80
C LEU A 77 4.72 -16.95 -4.51
N LEU A 78 4.56 -15.75 -3.94
CA LEU A 78 3.78 -15.54 -2.73
C LEU A 78 2.33 -15.97 -2.93
N SER A 79 1.70 -15.55 -4.02
CA SER A 79 0.32 -15.92 -4.36
C SER A 79 0.19 -17.45 -4.39
N SER A 80 1.10 -18.17 -5.03
CA SER A 80 1.06 -19.65 -5.09
C SER A 80 1.22 -20.33 -3.73
N LEU A 81 2.03 -19.77 -2.83
CA LEU A 81 2.28 -20.30 -1.49
C LEU A 81 1.12 -20.00 -0.53
N PHE A 82 0.46 -18.87 -0.73
CA PHE A 82 -0.57 -18.32 0.16
C PHE A 82 -1.99 -18.49 -0.40
N HIS A 83 -2.18 -19.22 -1.50
CA HIS A 83 -3.50 -19.46 -2.11
C HIS A 83 -4.48 -19.98 -1.03
N PRO A 84 -5.48 -19.17 -0.64
CA PRO A 84 -6.51 -19.64 0.25
C PRO A 84 -7.37 -20.63 -0.52
N THR A 85 -7.60 -21.81 0.05
CA THR A 85 -8.49 -22.83 -0.51
C THR A 85 -9.95 -22.36 -0.66
N ASN A 86 -10.30 -21.20 -0.08
CA ASN A 86 -11.60 -20.55 -0.20
C ASN A 86 -11.49 -19.18 -0.88
N TYR A 87 -12.02 -19.12 -2.10
CA TYR A 87 -12.03 -17.99 -3.05
C TYR A 87 -12.76 -16.71 -2.59
N GLN A 88 -13.29 -16.62 -1.38
CA GLN A 88 -14.27 -15.55 -1.08
C GLN A 88 -13.82 -14.47 -0.11
N ASN A 89 -12.83 -14.69 0.75
CA ASN A 89 -12.28 -13.65 1.62
C ASN A 89 -10.84 -13.99 2.04
N PRO A 90 -9.82 -13.20 1.66
CA PRO A 90 -8.47 -13.40 2.19
C PRO A 90 -8.52 -13.20 3.70
N SER A 91 -7.90 -14.11 4.46
CA SER A 91 -7.83 -13.97 5.92
C SER A 91 -7.09 -12.67 6.25
N VAL A 92 -7.56 -11.94 7.26
CA VAL A 92 -6.97 -10.65 7.66
C VAL A 92 -5.48 -10.79 7.97
N SER A 93 -5.08 -11.94 8.54
CA SER A 93 -3.69 -12.25 8.85
C SER A 93 -2.83 -12.43 7.61
N LEU A 94 -3.34 -13.09 6.57
CA LEU A 94 -2.63 -13.30 5.31
C LEU A 94 -2.44 -11.98 4.57
N LEU A 95 -3.49 -11.16 4.53
CA LEU A 95 -3.40 -9.79 4.01
C LEU A 95 -2.33 -9.03 4.80
N ALA A 96 -2.38 -9.04 6.12
CA ALA A 96 -1.41 -8.30 6.94
C ALA A 96 0.05 -8.75 6.68
N ILE A 97 0.28 -10.04 6.47
CA ILE A 97 1.60 -10.58 6.09
C ILE A 97 2.04 -10.08 4.70
N ALA A 98 1.14 -10.14 3.71
CA ALA A 98 1.43 -9.62 2.38
C ALA A 98 1.71 -8.11 2.41
N MET A 99 1.01 -7.38 3.29
CA MET A 99 1.27 -5.96 3.53
C MET A 99 2.70 -5.75 4.05
N VAL A 100 3.06 -6.44 5.13
CA VAL A 100 4.41 -6.42 5.70
C VAL A 100 5.49 -6.67 4.62
N ILE A 101 5.33 -7.70 3.80
CA ILE A 101 6.36 -8.11 2.83
C ILE A 101 6.64 -7.02 1.80
N HIS A 102 5.60 -6.36 1.26
CA HIS A 102 5.81 -5.33 0.24
C HIS A 102 6.27 -3.99 0.82
N THR A 103 6.02 -3.73 2.11
CA THR A 103 6.45 -2.50 2.76
C THR A 103 7.92 -2.53 3.18
N ILE A 104 8.50 -3.71 3.42
CA ILE A 104 9.94 -3.85 3.77
C ILE A 104 10.86 -3.09 2.80
N PRO A 105 10.77 -3.28 1.47
CA PRO A 105 11.63 -2.57 0.52
C PRO A 105 11.46 -1.04 0.55
N ILE A 106 10.23 -0.54 0.73
CA ILE A 106 9.98 0.91 0.88
C ILE A 106 10.63 1.42 2.16
N CYS A 107 10.37 0.80 3.31
CA CYS A 107 10.92 1.26 4.59
C CYS A 107 12.46 1.29 4.59
N LEU A 108 13.13 0.27 4.03
CA LEU A 108 14.58 0.24 3.91
C LEU A 108 15.12 1.38 3.04
N THR A 109 14.47 1.60 1.90
CA THR A 109 14.82 2.66 0.95
C THR A 109 14.68 4.02 1.61
N VAL A 110 13.61 4.23 2.36
CA VAL A 110 13.29 5.50 3.03
C VAL A 110 14.22 5.79 4.19
N GLY A 111 14.56 4.75 4.97
CA GLY A 111 15.58 4.85 6.00
C GLY A 111 16.89 5.41 5.46
N ASN A 112 17.34 4.92 4.31
CA ASN A 112 18.53 5.44 3.62
C ASN A 112 18.41 6.93 3.25
N LEU A 113 17.21 7.38 2.89
CA LEU A 113 16.96 8.78 2.51
C LEU A 113 16.90 9.74 3.68
N LEU A 114 16.55 9.26 4.90
CA LEU A 114 16.52 10.11 6.09
C LEU A 114 17.88 10.73 6.42
N GLY A 115 18.98 10.15 5.92
CA GLY A 115 20.33 10.70 6.01
C GLY A 115 20.62 11.89 5.07
N ASN A 116 19.75 12.19 4.10
CA ASN A 116 19.95 13.24 3.10
C ASN A 116 18.78 14.27 3.11
N SER A 117 19.06 15.51 3.53
CA SER A 117 18.06 16.47 4.00
C SER A 117 17.09 17.00 2.93
N ALA A 118 17.51 17.19 1.68
CA ALA A 118 16.69 17.82 0.63
C ALA A 118 15.79 16.84 -0.11
N LEU A 119 16.27 15.61 -0.36
CA LEU A 119 15.53 14.56 -1.07
C LEU A 119 14.49 13.84 -0.18
N SER A 120 14.55 14.05 1.13
CA SER A 120 13.69 13.38 2.10
C SER A 120 12.22 13.82 2.06
N ILE A 121 11.90 15.08 1.74
CA ILE A 121 10.57 15.65 2.02
C ILE A 121 9.51 15.16 1.02
N THR A 122 9.78 15.24 -0.29
CA THR A 122 8.83 14.85 -1.35
C THR A 122 8.51 13.35 -1.32
N ILE A 123 9.54 12.50 -1.21
CA ILE A 123 9.32 11.05 -1.12
C ILE A 123 8.61 10.69 0.19
N THR A 124 8.99 11.29 1.32
CA THR A 124 8.32 11.05 2.61
C THR A 124 6.82 11.33 2.52
N ALA A 125 6.41 12.44 1.91
CA ALA A 125 4.99 12.76 1.74
C ALA A 125 4.27 11.70 0.90
N SER A 126 4.86 11.30 -0.23
CA SER A 126 4.33 10.25 -1.10
C SER A 126 4.14 8.92 -0.37
N ILE A 127 5.11 8.53 0.46
CA ILE A 127 5.02 7.29 1.24
C ILE A 127 3.99 7.39 2.34
N ILE A 128 3.92 8.52 3.06
CA ILE A 128 2.86 8.74 4.04
C ILE A 128 1.51 8.54 3.35
N LEU A 129 1.27 9.15 2.18
CA LEU A 129 0.03 8.95 1.45
C LEU A 129 -0.19 7.52 0.96
N HIS A 130 0.86 6.82 0.55
CA HIS A 130 0.79 5.43 0.12
C HIS A 130 0.24 4.49 1.20
N HIS A 131 0.60 4.73 2.46
CA HIS A 131 0.12 3.92 3.58
C HIS A 131 -1.37 4.14 3.90
N LEU A 132 -2.03 5.14 3.31
CA LEU A 132 -3.44 5.39 3.55
C LEU A 132 -4.32 4.29 2.91
N PRO A 133 -4.17 3.93 1.62
CA PRO A 133 -4.85 2.75 1.06
C PRO A 133 -4.57 1.45 1.81
N GLU A 134 -3.42 1.29 2.46
CA GLU A 134 -3.13 0.09 3.25
C GLU A 134 -4.07 -0.04 4.46
N GLY A 135 -4.27 1.08 5.18
CA GLY A 135 -5.26 1.17 6.25
C GLY A 135 -6.68 0.90 5.74
N PHE A 136 -6.98 1.38 4.54
CA PHE A 136 -8.25 1.14 3.86
C PHE A 136 -8.46 -0.35 3.58
N ALA A 137 -7.46 -1.02 3.00
CA ALA A 137 -7.49 -2.44 2.64
C ALA A 137 -7.70 -3.32 3.88
N LEU A 138 -6.92 -3.08 4.94
CA LEU A 138 -7.00 -3.84 6.18
C LEU A 138 -8.37 -3.69 6.84
N THR A 139 -8.89 -2.47 6.89
CA THR A 139 -10.22 -2.20 7.47
C THR A 139 -11.32 -2.87 6.66
N THR A 140 -11.21 -2.87 5.33
CA THR A 140 -12.15 -3.55 4.45
C THR A 140 -12.20 -5.06 4.73
N ALA A 141 -11.03 -5.70 4.90
CA ALA A 141 -10.93 -7.11 5.26
C ALA A 141 -11.47 -7.42 6.67
N PHE A 142 -11.24 -6.52 7.63
CA PHE A 142 -11.80 -6.64 8.99
C PHE A 142 -13.32 -6.57 9.00
N LEU A 143 -13.88 -5.63 8.23
CA LEU A 143 -15.33 -5.44 8.12
C LEU A 143 -16.00 -6.64 7.43
N SER A 144 -15.37 -7.24 6.41
CA SER A 144 -15.93 -8.42 5.75
C SER A 144 -15.95 -9.66 6.65
N GLN A 145 -15.04 -9.74 7.62
CA GLN A 145 -14.97 -10.83 8.60
C GLN A 145 -15.77 -10.57 9.88
N SER A 146 -16.47 -9.42 9.99
CA SER A 146 -17.22 -9.01 11.20
C SER A 146 -16.38 -9.05 12.48
N GLU A 147 -15.08 -8.78 12.35
CA GLU A 147 -14.14 -8.78 13.46
C GLU A 147 -14.21 -7.49 14.29
N LYS A 148 -13.76 -7.56 15.55
CA LYS A 148 -13.83 -6.40 16.47
C LYS A 148 -12.86 -5.30 16.04
N LEU A 149 -13.37 -4.06 15.87
CA LEU A 149 -12.56 -2.89 15.50
C LEU A 149 -11.38 -2.60 16.43
N TRP A 150 -11.43 -2.99 17.71
CA TRP A 150 -10.28 -2.84 18.60
C TRP A 150 -9.07 -3.67 18.15
N LYS A 151 -9.29 -4.86 17.55
CA LYS A 151 -8.20 -5.66 17.00
C LYS A 151 -7.51 -4.94 15.84
N LEU A 152 -8.27 -4.25 14.98
CA LEU A 152 -7.72 -3.43 13.88
C LEU A 152 -6.74 -2.38 14.42
N PHE A 153 -7.07 -1.73 15.54
CA PHE A 153 -6.18 -0.76 16.18
C PHE A 153 -4.85 -1.39 16.63
N ILE A 154 -4.88 -2.62 17.15
CA ILE A 154 -3.67 -3.39 17.50
C ILE A 154 -2.81 -3.65 16.25
N TYR A 155 -3.44 -4.01 15.12
CA TYR A 155 -2.70 -4.17 13.86
C TYR A 155 -2.04 -2.86 13.42
N PHE A 156 -2.72 -1.72 13.52
CA PHE A 156 -2.13 -0.43 13.16
C PHE A 156 -0.92 -0.08 14.03
N ILE A 157 -0.99 -0.33 15.34
CA ILE A 157 0.19 -0.18 16.21
C ILE A 157 1.32 -1.13 15.77
N GLY A 158 0.99 -2.40 15.50
CA GLY A 158 1.94 -3.39 15.04
C GLY A 158 2.65 -2.99 13.74
N PHE A 159 1.90 -2.51 12.75
CA PHE A 159 2.43 -1.99 11.50
C PHE A 159 3.34 -0.78 11.71
N SER A 160 2.94 0.18 12.55
CA SER A 160 3.79 1.34 12.85
C SER A 160 5.14 0.94 13.47
N ILE A 161 5.12 0.03 14.46
CA ILE A 161 6.36 -0.50 15.06
C ILE A 161 7.22 -1.19 14.00
N PHE A 162 6.59 -2.02 13.15
CA PHE A 162 7.26 -2.71 12.07
C PHE A 162 7.93 -1.73 11.09
N PHE A 163 7.21 -0.69 10.66
CA PHE A 163 7.75 0.33 9.77
C PHE A 163 8.95 1.04 10.41
N ILE A 164 8.86 1.42 11.69
CA ILE A 164 9.97 2.06 12.43
C ILE A 164 11.22 1.17 12.40
N ILE A 165 11.07 -0.13 12.66
CA ILE A 165 12.20 -1.07 12.67
C ILE A 165 12.90 -1.10 11.31
N PHE A 166 12.16 -1.26 10.20
CA PHE A 166 12.76 -1.33 8.87
C PHE A 166 13.30 0.01 8.37
N ILE A 167 12.68 1.13 8.76
CA ILE A 167 13.24 2.46 8.52
C ILE A 167 14.56 2.63 9.26
N LEU A 168 14.67 2.20 10.52
CA LEU A 168 15.92 2.23 11.28
C LEU A 168 16.98 1.34 10.64
N ILE A 169 16.64 0.12 10.25
CA ILE A 169 17.56 -0.77 9.53
C ILE A 169 18.05 -0.09 8.25
N GLY A 170 17.14 0.50 7.47
CA GLY A 170 17.49 1.26 6.28
C GLY A 170 18.42 2.44 6.56
N GLN A 171 18.22 3.16 7.67
CA GLN A 171 19.05 4.31 8.03
C GLN A 171 20.51 3.94 8.31
N TYR A 172 20.77 2.74 8.86
CA TYR A 172 22.13 2.26 9.14
C TYR A 172 22.72 1.40 8.03
N TRP A 173 21.91 0.97 7.06
CA TRP A 173 22.36 0.16 5.96
C TRP A 173 22.69 1.04 4.76
N ASP A 174 23.97 1.16 4.41
CA ASP A 174 24.42 1.97 3.27
C ASP A 174 24.07 1.30 1.92
N LEU A 175 22.85 1.51 1.44
CA LEU A 175 22.36 0.97 0.19
C LEU A 175 22.73 1.90 -0.96
N THR A 176 23.41 1.36 -1.97
CA THR A 176 23.68 2.12 -3.20
C THR A 176 22.38 2.61 -3.86
N ILE A 177 22.43 3.74 -4.57
CA ILE A 177 21.28 4.29 -5.31
C ILE A 177 20.64 3.28 -6.29
N ARG A 178 21.43 2.32 -6.81
CA ARG A 178 20.93 1.24 -7.66
C ARG A 178 20.11 0.23 -6.87
N ALA A 179 20.60 -0.18 -5.70
CA ALA A 179 19.89 -1.09 -4.80
C ALA A 179 18.58 -0.46 -4.29
N GLN A 180 18.61 0.82 -3.91
CA GLN A 180 17.42 1.58 -3.54
C GLN A 180 16.37 1.61 -4.67
N GLY A 181 16.80 1.86 -5.92
CA GLY A 181 15.91 1.81 -7.08
C GLY A 181 15.30 0.42 -7.32
N ILE A 182 16.07 -0.67 -7.10
CA ILE A 182 15.57 -2.05 -7.20
C ILE A 182 14.55 -2.33 -6.09
N LEU A 183 14.82 -1.93 -4.85
CA LEU A 183 13.89 -2.11 -3.74
C LEU A 183 12.59 -1.31 -3.93
N MET A 184 12.69 -0.07 -4.40
CA MET A 184 11.52 0.73 -4.72
C MET A 184 10.72 0.09 -5.85
N GLY A 185 11.38 -0.33 -6.94
CA GLY A 185 10.73 -1.05 -8.03
C GLY A 185 10.08 -2.36 -7.56
N LEU A 186 10.74 -3.12 -6.69
CA LEU A 186 10.21 -4.35 -6.07
C LEU A 186 8.89 -4.08 -5.36
N SER A 187 8.82 -3.02 -4.56
CA SER A 187 7.58 -2.65 -3.87
C SER A 187 6.48 -2.21 -4.85
N ILE A 188 6.81 -1.36 -5.83
CA ILE A 188 5.87 -0.95 -6.89
C ILE A 188 5.30 -2.19 -7.61
N GLY A 189 6.17 -3.16 -7.95
CA GLY A 189 5.78 -4.41 -8.57
C GLY A 189 4.79 -5.19 -7.70
N LEU A 190 5.13 -5.44 -6.43
CA LEU A 190 4.29 -6.18 -5.48
C LEU A 190 2.92 -5.54 -5.28
N ILE A 191 2.88 -4.24 -4.98
CA ILE A 191 1.64 -3.50 -4.72
C ILE A 191 0.82 -3.41 -6.01
N GLY A 192 1.45 -3.06 -7.12
CA GLY A 192 0.75 -2.88 -8.39
C GLY A 192 0.08 -4.18 -8.85
N THR A 193 0.79 -5.30 -8.72
CA THR A 193 0.25 -6.59 -9.09
C THR A 193 -0.84 -7.03 -8.13
N ALA A 194 -0.64 -6.90 -6.81
CA ALA A 194 -1.67 -7.22 -5.81
C ALA A 194 -2.94 -6.37 -6.02
N SER A 195 -2.79 -5.07 -6.27
CA SER A 195 -3.92 -4.15 -6.53
C SER A 195 -4.75 -4.60 -7.74
N ILE A 196 -4.09 -4.99 -8.82
CA ILE A 196 -4.77 -5.43 -10.04
C ILE A 196 -5.38 -6.82 -9.85
N SER A 197 -4.62 -7.80 -9.35
CA SER A 197 -5.08 -9.19 -9.30
C SER A 197 -6.07 -9.45 -8.15
N GLU A 198 -5.78 -8.95 -6.96
CA GLU A 198 -6.54 -9.28 -5.73
C GLU A 198 -7.71 -8.35 -5.50
N PHE A 199 -7.55 -7.04 -5.74
CA PHE A 199 -8.60 -6.06 -5.45
C PHE A 199 -9.52 -5.77 -6.65
N ILE A 200 -8.96 -5.75 -7.88
CA ILE A 200 -9.73 -5.42 -9.09
C ILE A 200 -10.24 -6.68 -9.79
N LEU A 201 -9.33 -7.54 -10.27
CA LEU A 201 -9.65 -8.64 -11.17
C LEU A 201 -10.49 -9.72 -10.49
N HIS A 202 -10.22 -10.00 -9.22
CA HIS A 202 -11.00 -10.96 -8.42
C HIS A 202 -12.49 -10.59 -8.32
N HIS A 203 -12.83 -9.29 -8.36
CA HIS A 203 -14.20 -8.82 -8.19
C HIS A 203 -14.91 -8.43 -9.49
N VAL A 204 -14.20 -8.35 -10.62
CA VAL A 204 -14.75 -7.90 -11.92
C VAL A 204 -15.97 -8.72 -12.38
N GLN A 205 -16.00 -10.02 -12.08
CA GLN A 205 -17.09 -10.92 -12.46
C GLN A 205 -18.24 -10.94 -11.45
N THR A 206 -18.02 -10.43 -10.24
CA THR A 206 -18.98 -10.51 -9.12
C THR A 206 -19.91 -9.30 -9.04
N VAL A 207 -19.53 -8.18 -9.65
CA VAL A 207 -20.30 -6.92 -9.61
C VAL A 207 -20.80 -6.53 -11.00
N THR A 208 -21.86 -5.72 -11.07
CA THR A 208 -22.32 -5.17 -12.34
C THR A 208 -21.29 -4.21 -12.94
N CYS A 209 -21.21 -4.14 -14.27
CA CYS A 209 -20.27 -3.25 -14.97
C CYS A 209 -20.39 -1.78 -14.51
N LYS A 210 -21.62 -1.29 -14.26
CA LYS A 210 -21.85 0.04 -13.74
C LYS A 210 -21.25 0.22 -12.34
N ALA A 211 -21.50 -0.72 -11.42
CA ALA A 211 -20.94 -0.68 -10.08
C ALA A 211 -19.41 -0.74 -10.09
N PHE A 212 -18.85 -1.63 -10.91
CA PHE A 212 -17.41 -1.76 -11.13
C PHE A 212 -16.76 -0.43 -11.51
N LEU A 213 -17.29 0.23 -12.55
CA LEU A 213 -16.75 1.47 -13.06
C LEU A 213 -16.91 2.60 -12.02
N THR A 214 -18.04 2.65 -11.31
CA THR A 214 -18.23 3.66 -10.25
C THR A 214 -17.24 3.51 -9.11
N TYR A 215 -16.97 2.30 -8.62
CA TYR A 215 -16.06 2.09 -7.49
C TYR A 215 -14.61 2.37 -7.86
N ILE A 216 -14.15 1.91 -9.03
CA ILE A 216 -12.79 2.19 -9.48
C ILE A 216 -12.58 3.67 -9.72
N LEU A 217 -13.52 4.35 -10.39
CA LEU A 217 -13.40 5.78 -10.67
C LEU A 217 -13.42 6.60 -9.37
N LEU A 218 -14.26 6.23 -8.41
CA LEU A 218 -14.29 6.86 -7.09
C LEU A 218 -12.96 6.66 -6.35
N GLY A 219 -12.40 5.44 -6.39
CA GLY A 219 -11.09 5.14 -5.82
C GLY A 219 -9.98 5.97 -6.46
N TYR A 220 -9.96 6.05 -7.79
CA TYR A 220 -8.99 6.88 -8.53
C TYR A 220 -9.15 8.37 -8.22
N LEU A 221 -10.38 8.88 -8.11
CA LEU A 221 -10.65 10.26 -7.74
C LEU A 221 -10.13 10.55 -6.33
N LEU A 222 -10.30 9.60 -5.39
CA LEU A 222 -9.70 9.68 -4.07
C LEU A 222 -8.17 9.80 -4.16
N SER A 223 -7.50 8.98 -4.98
CA SER A 223 -6.05 9.09 -5.24
C SER A 223 -5.67 10.48 -5.75
N TYR A 224 -6.43 11.01 -6.71
CA TYR A 224 -6.18 12.30 -7.31
C TYR A 224 -6.30 13.43 -6.28
N MET A 225 -7.34 13.41 -5.43
CA MET A 225 -7.49 14.39 -4.36
C MET A 225 -6.31 14.36 -3.39
N PHE A 226 -5.83 13.18 -3.01
CA PHE A 226 -4.66 13.06 -2.14
C PHE A 226 -3.37 13.52 -2.81
N HIS A 227 -3.17 13.20 -4.08
CA HIS A 227 -2.02 13.67 -4.85
C HIS A 227 -1.95 15.20 -4.90
N VAL A 228 -3.08 15.86 -5.18
CA VAL A 228 -3.17 17.34 -5.16
C VAL A 228 -2.93 17.92 -3.76
N LEU A 229 -3.24 17.17 -2.70
CA LEU A 229 -3.02 17.63 -1.32
C LEU A 229 -1.56 17.51 -0.85
N ALA A 230 -0.75 16.68 -1.51
CA ALA A 230 0.67 16.47 -1.18
C ALA A 230 1.66 17.18 -2.09
N GLY A 231 1.23 17.63 -3.28
CA GLY A 231 2.02 18.49 -4.18
C GLY A 231 1.90 19.97 -3.81
#